data_AF-A0A7V8Z6G0-F1
#
_entry.id   AF-A0A7V8Z6G0-F1
#
_cell.length_a   1.000
_cell.length_b   1.000
_cell.length_c   1.000
_cell.angle_alpha   90.00
_cell.angle_beta   90.00
_cell.angle_gamma   90.00
#
_symmetry.space_group_name_H-M   'P 1'
#
loop_
_entity.id
_entity.type
_entity.pdbx_description
1 polymer ?
#
loop_
_entity_poly.entity_id
_entity_poly.type
_entity_poly.pdbx_seq_one_letter_code
_entity_poly.pdbx_strand_id
1 'polypeptide(L)'
;MKQDHKQALLGRLKTVRGHVEAVIAMVDDERYCPEIMKQISALQGSLEKANRLLLQNHLETCVVTAVEEGRAAGIVDELMETLRYTPVVTGPTMEEPTHD
;
A
#
# COMPACT_ATOMS: atom_id res chain seq x y z
N MET A 1 -7.62 8.61 -11.86
CA MET A 1 -8.11 8.41 -10.48
C MET A 1 -9.40 9.18 -10.28
N LYS A 2 -10.45 8.56 -9.74
CA LYS A 2 -11.71 9.22 -9.38
C LYS A 2 -11.49 10.22 -8.23
N GLN A 3 -12.25 11.31 -8.21
CA GLN A 3 -12.05 12.38 -7.21
C GLN A 3 -12.25 11.90 -5.77
N ASP A 4 -13.29 11.10 -5.51
CA ASP A 4 -13.58 10.59 -4.18
C ASP A 4 -12.45 9.69 -3.66
N HIS A 5 -11.94 8.79 -4.51
CA HIS A 5 -10.78 7.95 -4.20
C HIS A 5 -9.53 8.79 -3.93
N LYS A 6 -9.30 9.84 -4.72
CA LYS A 6 -8.15 10.76 -4.54
C LYS A 6 -8.22 11.47 -3.19
N GLN A 7 -9.37 12.04 -2.83
CA GLN A 7 -9.55 12.74 -1.57
C GLN A 7 -9.38 11.79 -0.37
N ALA A 8 -10.00 10.60 -0.43
CA ALA A 8 -9.86 9.60 0.61
C ALA A 8 -8.41 9.10 0.76
N LEU A 9 -7.69 8.88 -0.34
CA LEU A 9 -6.29 8.46 -0.30
C LEU A 9 -5.40 9.55 0.32
N LEU A 10 -5.55 10.80 -0.13
CA LEU A 10 -4.80 11.93 0.44
C LEU A 10 -5.10 12.11 1.93
N GLY A 11 -6.35 11.96 2.36
CA GLY A 11 -6.73 11.99 3.77
C GLY A 11 -5.98 10.92 4.58
N ARG A 12 -5.99 9.67 4.11
CA ARG A 12 -5.29 8.56 4.76
C ARG A 12 -3.79 8.79 4.84
N LEU A 13 -3.16 9.23 3.74
CA LEU A 13 -1.72 9.50 3.71
C LEU A 13 -1.33 10.64 4.67
N LYS A 14 -2.17 11.67 4.81
CA LYS A 14 -1.96 12.73 5.81
C LYS A 14 -2.05 12.20 7.25
N THR A 15 -3.02 11.31 7.53
CA THR A 15 -3.11 10.64 8.84
C THR A 15 -1.88 9.77 9.11
N VAL A 16 -1.43 8.98 8.12
CA VAL A 16 -0.21 8.17 8.23
C VAL A 16 1.00 9.03 8.52
N ARG A 17 1.17 10.17 7.84
CA ARG A 17 2.27 11.10 8.12
C ARG A 17 2.28 11.57 9.57
N GLY A 18 1.14 12.01 10.11
CA GLY A 18 1.05 12.41 11.51
C GLY A 18 1.31 11.25 12.50
N HIS A 19 0.94 10.03 12.13
CA HIS A 19 1.25 8.84 12.92
C HIS A 19 2.75 8.48 12.88
N VAL A 20 3.42 8.66 11.73
CA VAL A 20 4.89 8.52 11.63
C VAL A 20 5.59 9.55 12.53
N GLU A 21 5.17 10.81 12.49
CA GLU A 21 5.70 11.87 13.36
C GLU A 21 5.54 11.50 14.84
N ALA A 22 4.39 10.94 15.24
CA ALA A 22 4.18 10.47 16.60
C ALA A 22 5.11 9.30 16.98
N VAL A 23 5.35 8.35 16.06
CA VAL A 23 6.29 7.24 16.31
C VAL A 23 7.72 7.72 16.43
N ILE A 24 8.15 8.70 15.64
CA ILE A 24 9.47 9.33 15.77
C ILE A 24 9.62 9.93 17.17
N ALA A 25 8.64 10.70 17.63
CA ALA A 25 8.65 11.24 19.00
C ALA A 25 8.74 10.14 20.07
N MET A 26 8.05 9.00 19.89
CA MET A 26 8.17 7.87 20.82
C MET A 26 9.58 7.28 20.88
N VAL A 27 10.32 7.30 19.76
CA VAL A 27 11.71 6.83 19.70
C VAL A 27 12.63 7.85 20.37
N ASP A 28 12.46 9.14 20.08
CA ASP A 28 13.23 10.23 20.71
C ASP A 28 13.04 10.26 22.24
N ASP A 29 11.82 9.94 22.70
CA ASP A 29 11.46 9.83 24.12
C ASP A 29 11.90 8.49 24.76
N GLU A 30 12.65 7.65 24.05
CA GLU A 30 13.13 6.33 24.49
C GLU A 30 12.01 5.43 25.06
N ARG A 31 10.82 5.47 24.46
CA ARG A 31 9.67 4.68 24.94
C ARG A 31 9.91 3.18 24.82
N TYR A 32 9.19 2.42 25.64
CA TYR A 32 9.32 0.97 25.70
C TYR A 32 9.12 0.31 24.32
N CYS A 33 10.14 -0.42 23.85
CA CYS A 33 10.20 -0.92 22.47
C CYS A 33 8.94 -1.66 22.01
N PRO A 34 8.29 -2.53 22.81
CA PRO A 34 7.03 -3.16 22.42
C PRO A 34 5.86 -2.20 22.15
N GLU A 35 5.85 -1.01 22.75
CA GLU A 35 4.85 0.01 22.43
C GLU A 35 5.12 0.65 21.07
N ILE A 36 6.38 0.96 20.77
CA ILE A 36 6.82 1.47 19.46
C ILE A 36 6.50 0.44 18.37
N MET A 37 6.85 -0.84 18.59
CA MET A 37 6.54 -1.92 17.65
C MET A 37 5.04 -2.02 17.35
N LYS A 38 4.17 -1.91 18.36
CA LYS A 38 2.71 -1.88 18.15
C LYS A 38 2.26 -0.71 17.27
N GLN A 39 2.87 0.47 17.43
CA GLN A 39 2.53 1.62 16.60
C GLN A 39 3.03 1.47 15.15
N ILE A 40 4.22 0.90 14.96
CA ILE A 40 4.72 0.56 13.62
C ILE A 40 3.77 -0.45 12.94
N SER A 41 3.29 -1.47 13.64
CA SER A 41 2.30 -2.40 13.08
C SER A 41 0.97 -1.72 12.73
N ALA A 42 0.52 -0.74 13.53
CA ALA A 42 -0.66 0.06 13.21
C ALA A 42 -0.46 0.97 11.97
N LEU A 43 0.76 1.51 11.79
CA LEU A 43 1.15 2.25 10.58
C LEU A 43 1.10 1.36 9.33
N GLN A 44 1.67 0.15 9.41
CA GLN A 44 1.62 -0.84 8.32
C GLN A 44 0.17 -1.15 7.92
N GLY A 45 -0.72 -1.39 8.88
CA GLY A 45 -2.14 -1.61 8.62
C GLY A 45 -2.87 -0.39 8.01
N SER A 46 -2.40 0.83 8.31
CA SER A 46 -2.95 2.07 7.74
C SER A 46 -2.48 2.29 6.30
N LEU A 47 -1.21 1.99 6.01
CA LEU A 47 -0.65 1.99 4.67
C LEU A 47 -1.33 0.94 3.78
N GLU A 48 -1.59 -0.26 4.31
CA GLU A 48 -2.32 -1.31 3.59
C GLU A 48 -3.73 -0.84 3.18
N LYS A 49 -4.45 -0.15 4.06
CA LYS A 49 -5.76 0.44 3.72
C LYS A 49 -5.66 1.50 2.62
N ALA A 50 -4.58 2.29 2.60
CA ALA A 50 -4.33 3.26 1.53
C ALA A 50 -4.02 2.56 0.21
N ASN A 51 -3.23 1.48 0.24
CA ASN A 51 -2.88 0.70 -0.93
C ASN A 51 -4.12 0.02 -1.55
N ARG A 52 -5.00 -0.56 -0.72
CA ARG A 52 -6.28 -1.12 -1.18
C ARG A 52 -7.18 -0.11 -1.88
N LEU A 53 -7.25 1.12 -1.37
CA LEU A 53 -8.02 2.19 -1.99
C LEU A 53 -7.44 2.59 -3.36
N LEU A 54 -6.11 2.65 -3.47
CA LEU A 54 -5.44 2.91 -4.74
C LEU A 54 -5.67 1.79 -5.75
N LEU A 55 -5.56 0.52 -5.31
CA LEU A 55 -5.87 -0.66 -6.12
C LEU A 55 -7.31 -0.64 -6.61
N GLN A 56 -8.29 -0.39 -5.73
CA GLN A 56 -9.69 -0.27 -6.11
C GLN A 56 -9.87 0.80 -7.20
N ASN A 57 -9.27 1.97 -7.03
CA ASN A 57 -9.33 3.00 -8.06
C ASN A 57 -8.70 2.53 -9.38
N HIS A 58 -7.56 1.83 -9.35
CA HIS A 58 -6.89 1.34 -10.55
C HIS A 58 -7.78 0.35 -11.32
N LEU A 59 -8.41 -0.58 -10.62
CA LEU A 59 -9.38 -1.52 -11.19
C LEU A 59 -10.58 -0.78 -11.81
N GLU A 60 -11.13 0.22 -11.12
CA GLU A 60 -12.29 0.99 -11.58
C GLU A 60 -11.99 2.02 -12.69
N THR A 61 -10.72 2.25 -13.05
CA THR A 61 -10.33 3.26 -14.04
C THR A 61 -9.41 2.68 -15.11
N CYS A 62 -8.14 2.49 -14.79
CA CYS A 62 -7.13 2.04 -15.75
C CYS A 62 -7.48 0.68 -16.37
N VAL A 63 -7.91 -0.30 -15.56
CA VAL A 63 -8.27 -1.64 -16.06
C VAL A 63 -9.52 -1.59 -16.93
N VAL A 64 -10.57 -0.88 -16.51
CA VAL A 64 -11.79 -0.71 -17.33
C VAL A 64 -11.46 -0.12 -18.70
N THR A 65 -10.69 0.98 -18.74
CA THR A 65 -10.28 1.61 -20.00
C THR A 65 -9.43 0.67 -20.86
N ALA A 66 -8.47 -0.06 -20.27
CA ALA A 66 -7.66 -1.01 -21.02
C ALA A 66 -8.48 -2.16 -21.60
N VAL A 67 -9.53 -2.63 -20.91
CA VAL A 67 -10.46 -3.63 -21.44
C VAL A 67 -11.22 -3.08 -22.65
N GLU A 68 -11.73 -1.86 -22.57
CA GLU A 68 -12.44 -1.18 -23.67
C GLU A 68 -11.54 -1.00 -24.91
N GLU A 69 -10.24 -0.81 -24.70
CA GLU A 69 -9.24 -0.65 -25.76
C GLU A 69 -8.62 -1.97 -26.26
N GLY A 70 -9.07 -3.13 -25.75
CA GLY A 70 -8.52 -4.44 -26.13
C GLY A 70 -7.11 -4.74 -25.59
N ARG A 71 -6.67 -4.00 -24.56
CA ARG A 71 -5.35 -4.11 -23.89
C ARG A 71 -5.42 -4.83 -22.54
N ALA A 72 -6.44 -5.66 -22.32
CA ALA A 72 -6.71 -6.30 -21.03
C ALA A 72 -5.54 -7.17 -20.52
N ALA A 73 -4.92 -7.97 -21.39
CA ALA A 73 -3.82 -8.85 -20.99
C ALA A 73 -2.62 -8.07 -20.44
N GLY A 74 -2.18 -7.03 -21.17
CA GLY A 74 -1.01 -6.24 -20.77
C GLY A 74 -1.18 -5.51 -19.44
N ILE A 75 -2.35 -4.92 -19.19
CA ILE A 75 -2.57 -4.23 -17.91
C ILE A 75 -2.72 -5.19 -16.73
N VAL A 76 -3.25 -6.39 -16.97
CA VAL A 76 -3.35 -7.43 -15.94
C VAL A 76 -1.96 -7.93 -15.57
N ASP A 77 -1.09 -8.16 -16.56
CA ASP A 77 0.30 -8.57 -16.31
C ASP A 77 1.06 -7.52 -15.50
N GLU A 78 0.94 -6.23 -15.86
CA GLU A 78 1.53 -5.10 -15.12
C GLU A 78 1.02 -5.03 -13.67
N LEU A 79 -0.29 -5.21 -13.48
CA LEU A 79 -0.87 -5.22 -12.14
C LEU A 79 -0.37 -6.40 -11.31
N MET A 80 -0.29 -7.60 -11.91
CA MET A 80 0.20 -8.81 -11.24
C MET A 80 1.67 -8.68 -10.84
N GLU A 81 2.51 -8.03 -11.66
CA GLU A 81 3.89 -7.71 -11.30
C GLU A 81 3.96 -6.77 -10.09
N THR A 82 3.14 -5.72 -10.08
CA THR A 82 3.07 -4.76 -8.96
C THR A 82 2.64 -5.42 -7.65
N LEU A 83 1.68 -6.36 -7.69
CA LEU A 83 1.16 -7.04 -6.51
C LEU A 83 2.19 -7.97 -5.84
N ARG A 84 3.28 -8.35 -6.51
CA ARG A 84 4.40 -9.10 -5.90
C ARG A 84 5.04 -8.35 -4.73
N TYR A 85 5.01 -7.03 -4.76
CA TYR A 85 5.53 -6.17 -3.69
C TYR A 85 4.49 -5.87 -2.60
N THR A 86 3.27 -6.42 -2.72
CA THR A 86 2.21 -6.28 -1.71
C THR A 86 2.00 -7.63 -1.02
N PRO A 87 2.81 -7.97 0.01
CA PRO A 87 2.77 -9.29 0.65
C PRO A 87 1.41 -9.62 1.30
N VAL A 88 0.56 -8.62 1.54
CA VAL A 88 -0.82 -8.83 2.01
C VAL A 88 -1.72 -9.48 0.93
N VAL A 89 -1.43 -9.28 -0.36
CA VAL A 89 -2.23 -9.79 -1.48
C VAL A 89 -1.63 -11.09 -2.04
N THR A 90 -0.31 -11.23 -2.04
CA THR A 90 0.41 -12.37 -2.66
C THR A 90 0.97 -13.38 -1.66
N GLY A 91 0.90 -13.12 -0.36
CA GLY A 91 1.58 -13.91 0.68
C GLY A 91 3.02 -13.43 0.89
N PRO A 92 3.77 -14.00 1.87
CA PRO A 92 5.18 -13.67 2.01
C PRO A 92 5.89 -13.94 0.68
N THR A 93 6.65 -12.96 0.19
CA THR A 93 7.54 -13.14 -0.96
C THR A 93 8.42 -14.34 -0.66
N MET A 94 8.18 -15.46 -1.36
CA MET A 94 9.14 -16.55 -1.45
C MET A 94 10.46 -15.92 -1.88
N GLU A 95 11.50 -16.15 -1.08
CA GLU A 95 12.83 -15.59 -1.22
C GLU A 95 13.27 -15.50 -2.69
N GLU A 96 13.87 -14.37 -3.06
CA GLU A 96 14.56 -14.23 -4.35
C GLU A 96 15.54 -15.40 -4.53
N PRO A 97 15.68 -15.95 -5.75
CA PRO A 97 16.66 -17.00 -6.00
C PRO A 97 18.04 -16.44 -5.70
N THR A 98 18.67 -16.94 -4.63
CA THR A 98 20.08 -16.75 -4.35
C THR A 98 20.85 -17.13 -5.61
N HIS A 99 21.41 -16.13 -6.29
CA HIS A 99 22.44 -16.40 -7.28
C HIS A 99 23.67 -16.92 -6.52
N ASP A 100 23.95 -18.20 -6.71
CA ASP A 100 25.24 -18.85 -6.42
C ASP A 100 26.32 -18.30 -7.38
#